data_AF-U2DER4-F1
#
_entry.id   AF-U2DER4-F1
#
_cell.length_a   1.000
_cell.length_b   1.000
_cell.length_c   1.000
_cell.angle_alpha   90.00
_cell.angle_beta   90.00
_cell.angle_gamma   90.00
#
_symmetry.space_group_name_H-M   'P 1'
#
loop_
_entity.id
_entity.type
_entity.pdbx_description
1 polymer ?
#
loop_
_entity_poly.entity_id
_entity_poly.type
_entity_poly.pdbx_seq_one_letter_code
_entity_poly.pdbx_strand_id
1 'polypeptide(L)'
;MCSLINNKVVINKDFEIYVNNVGEILDDIIHKKEAKVIFDDFYKARKKTNFYGVDEVETLYMDESGRFYLYITVPGDSYLSEMGIFVREPECVVVMYEEQALDYLEYRQATTVLLELFADKVIGEKYETSKMNCCFIKNRLIYDMNRSSLIKVYTKDYSLYGNHKRDIEELYKTLDGRYFLYVTEESLRVINSNMYLRCKEYGDKPNSDILPMAEIEAIKWFTYRGGNLERFHKNTAKSE
;
A
#
# COMPACT_ATOMS: atom_id res chain seq x y z
N MET A 1 28.58 -26.89 13.23
CA MET A 1 28.17 -26.49 11.87
C MET A 1 27.18 -27.52 11.34
N CYS A 2 25.89 -27.28 11.54
CA CYS A 2 24.83 -28.01 10.82
C CYS A 2 24.36 -27.09 9.70
N SER A 3 24.31 -27.61 8.48
CA SER A 3 24.02 -26.81 7.28
C SER A 3 22.59 -26.25 7.31
N LEU A 4 22.47 -24.95 7.05
CA LEU A 4 21.24 -24.15 6.90
C LEU A 4 20.25 -24.63 5.80
N ILE A 5 20.51 -25.78 5.17
CA ILE A 5 19.91 -26.19 3.89
C ILE A 5 18.58 -26.97 4.07
N ASN A 6 18.22 -27.42 5.29
CA ASN A 6 17.06 -28.30 5.49
C ASN A 6 15.75 -27.64 5.99
N ASN A 7 15.68 -26.31 6.11
CA ASN A 7 14.54 -25.61 6.75
C ASN A 7 13.70 -24.72 5.81
N LYS A 8 13.87 -24.86 4.49
CA LYS A 8 13.19 -24.07 3.47
C LYS A 8 11.84 -24.69 3.12
N VAL A 9 10.76 -23.90 3.18
CA VAL A 9 9.47 -24.30 2.57
C VAL A 9 9.30 -23.47 1.29
N VAL A 10 9.55 -24.10 0.15
CA VAL A 10 9.24 -23.49 -1.17
C VAL A 10 7.78 -23.75 -1.48
N ILE A 11 6.92 -22.76 -1.26
CA ILE A 11 5.47 -22.90 -1.46
C ILE A 11 5.07 -22.48 -2.88
N ASN A 12 5.85 -21.62 -3.54
CA ASN A 12 5.62 -21.22 -4.93
C ASN A 12 6.96 -20.87 -5.60
N LYS A 13 7.04 -20.95 -6.94
CA LYS A 13 8.33 -20.90 -7.68
C LYS A 13 9.13 -19.60 -7.51
N ASP A 14 8.53 -18.54 -6.95
CA ASP A 14 9.11 -17.20 -6.94
C ASP A 14 9.43 -16.63 -5.54
N PHE A 15 9.03 -17.28 -4.44
CA PHE A 15 9.29 -16.80 -3.09
C PHE A 15 10.06 -17.83 -2.26
N GLU A 16 11.18 -17.41 -1.66
CA GLU A 16 11.90 -18.19 -0.66
C GLU A 16 11.44 -17.76 0.73
N ILE A 17 10.73 -18.67 1.42
CA ILE A 17 10.11 -18.40 2.72
C ILE A 17 10.73 -19.31 3.77
N TYR A 18 11.17 -18.70 4.87
CA TYR A 18 11.63 -19.40 6.06
C TYR A 18 10.59 -19.27 7.17
N VAL A 19 10.18 -20.40 7.73
CA VAL A 19 9.13 -20.49 8.77
C VAL A 19 9.62 -21.14 10.06
N ASN A 20 10.87 -21.62 10.08
CA ASN A 20 11.54 -22.22 11.23
C ASN A 20 12.82 -21.46 11.52
N ASN A 21 13.22 -21.38 12.79
CA ASN A 21 14.40 -20.64 13.26
C ASN A 21 14.42 -19.17 12.78
N VAL A 22 13.26 -18.53 12.72
CA VAL A 22 13.11 -17.14 12.23
C VAL A 22 14.01 -16.17 12.99
N GLY A 23 14.14 -16.33 14.31
CA GLY A 23 15.07 -15.53 15.12
C GLY A 23 16.53 -15.65 14.69
N GLU A 24 17.06 -16.87 14.49
CA GLU A 24 18.44 -17.07 14.01
C GLU A 24 18.65 -16.49 12.61
N ILE A 25 17.63 -16.58 11.75
CA ILE A 25 17.67 -16.04 10.38
C ILE A 25 17.70 -14.52 10.42
N LEU A 26 16.89 -13.89 11.27
CA LEU A 26 16.91 -12.43 11.46
C LEU A 26 18.24 -11.97 12.03
N ASP A 27 18.79 -12.64 13.05
CA ASP A 27 20.11 -12.34 13.59
C ASP A 27 21.19 -12.44 12.50
N ASP A 28 21.15 -13.48 11.67
CA ASP A 28 22.07 -13.65 10.54
C ASP A 28 21.90 -12.54 9.49
N ILE A 29 20.67 -12.14 9.17
CA ILE A 29 20.40 -11.05 8.21
C ILE A 29 20.88 -9.70 8.76
N ILE A 30 20.53 -9.37 10.00
CA ILE A 30 20.82 -8.07 10.62
C ILE A 30 22.32 -7.95 10.94
N HIS A 31 22.91 -8.98 11.54
CA HIS A 31 24.28 -8.88 12.07
C HIS A 31 25.36 -9.45 11.15
N LYS A 32 25.07 -10.48 10.33
CA LYS A 32 26.10 -11.06 9.43
C LYS A 32 26.04 -10.51 8.01
N LYS A 33 24.87 -10.09 7.54
CA LYS A 33 24.69 -9.49 6.20
C LYS A 33 24.57 -7.96 6.21
N GLU A 34 24.69 -7.34 7.38
CA GLU A 34 24.62 -5.88 7.56
C GLU A 34 23.37 -5.26 6.93
N ALA A 35 22.24 -5.96 6.99
CA ALA A 35 21.00 -5.47 6.38
C ALA A 35 20.41 -4.29 7.17
N LYS A 36 19.99 -3.24 6.45
CA LYS A 36 19.30 -2.09 7.04
C LYS A 36 17.79 -2.21 6.89
N VAL A 37 17.05 -1.74 7.88
CA VAL A 37 15.59 -1.56 7.77
C VAL A 37 15.32 -0.43 6.79
N ILE A 38 14.51 -0.69 5.77
CA ILE A 38 14.07 0.32 4.80
C ILE A 38 12.58 0.65 4.92
N PHE A 39 11.80 -0.21 5.56
CA PHE A 39 10.40 0.04 5.89
C PHE A 39 9.98 -0.78 7.12
N ASP A 40 9.28 -0.15 8.05
CA ASP A 40 8.77 -0.79 9.25
C ASP A 40 7.31 -0.37 9.57
N ASP A 41 6.43 -1.35 9.78
CA ASP A 41 5.02 -1.10 10.13
C ASP A 41 4.79 -1.25 11.66
N PHE A 42 5.78 -0.91 12.48
CA PHE A 42 5.74 -1.11 13.95
C PHE A 42 4.54 -0.42 14.64
N TYR A 43 3.99 0.63 14.03
CA TYR A 43 2.81 1.32 14.55
C TYR A 43 1.55 0.45 14.57
N LYS A 44 1.41 -0.55 13.68
CA LYS A 44 0.26 -1.48 13.66
C LYS A 44 0.36 -2.59 14.71
N ALA A 45 1.56 -3.06 15.02
CA ALA A 45 1.80 -4.08 16.05
C ALA A 45 1.20 -3.68 17.40
N ARG A 46 1.47 -2.44 17.83
CA ARG A 46 0.99 -1.87 19.09
C ARG A 46 -0.52 -1.65 19.18
N LYS A 47 -1.23 -1.51 18.05
CA LYS A 47 -2.69 -1.27 18.04
C LYS A 47 -3.50 -2.56 18.09
N LYS A 48 -3.00 -3.65 17.48
CA LYS A 48 -3.68 -4.96 17.49
C LYS A 48 -3.47 -5.75 18.78
N THR A 49 -2.38 -5.51 19.51
CA THR A 49 -2.17 -6.07 20.86
C THR A 49 -3.28 -5.70 21.84
N ASN A 50 -3.90 -4.52 21.70
CA ASN A 50 -5.04 -4.10 22.52
C ASN A 50 -6.31 -4.95 22.34
N PHE A 51 -6.44 -5.70 21.24
CA PHE A 51 -7.62 -6.54 20.96
C PHE A 51 -7.34 -8.05 20.97
N TYR A 52 -6.12 -8.48 20.60
CA TYR A 52 -5.82 -9.91 20.39
C TYR A 52 -4.47 -10.40 20.95
N GLY A 53 -3.69 -9.57 21.64
CA GLY A 53 -2.48 -10.01 22.34
C GLY A 53 -1.32 -10.53 21.46
N VAL A 54 -1.35 -10.27 20.15
CA VAL A 54 -0.26 -10.61 19.20
C VAL A 54 0.22 -9.33 18.51
N ASP A 55 1.54 -9.09 18.53
CA ASP A 55 2.17 -7.97 17.83
C ASP A 55 2.30 -8.32 16.34
N GLU A 56 1.42 -7.75 15.51
CA GLU A 56 1.51 -7.81 14.05
C GLU A 56 2.54 -6.84 13.50
N VAL A 57 3.69 -7.36 13.08
CA VAL A 57 4.82 -6.61 12.54
C VAL A 57 5.10 -7.10 11.13
N GLU A 58 5.29 -6.13 10.24
CA GLU A 58 6.03 -6.35 9.01
C GLU A 58 7.22 -5.41 8.94
N THR A 59 8.38 -5.93 8.57
CA THR A 59 9.61 -5.14 8.45
C THR A 59 10.39 -5.59 7.23
N LEU A 60 10.69 -4.65 6.34
CA LEU A 60 11.48 -4.88 5.14
C LEU A 60 12.92 -4.43 5.39
N TYR A 61 13.84 -5.36 5.20
CA TYR A 61 15.28 -5.15 5.27
C TYR A 61 15.89 -5.22 3.87
N MET A 62 16.99 -4.48 3.66
CA MET A 62 17.80 -4.53 2.46
C MET A 62 19.27 -4.73 2.84
N ASP A 63 19.92 -5.74 2.26
CA ASP A 63 21.37 -5.94 2.41
C ASP A 63 22.17 -5.20 1.35
N GLU A 64 23.49 -5.10 1.55
CA GLU A 64 24.39 -4.43 0.62
C GLU A 64 24.46 -5.09 -0.77
N SER A 65 24.05 -6.35 -0.88
CA SER A 65 24.02 -7.10 -2.14
C SER A 65 22.75 -6.85 -2.96
N GLY A 66 21.83 -6.01 -2.47
CA GLY A 66 20.56 -5.72 -3.13
C GLY A 66 19.51 -6.81 -2.95
N ARG A 67 19.65 -7.67 -1.93
CA ARG A 67 18.59 -8.61 -1.55
C ARG A 67 17.69 -8.00 -0.50
N PHE A 68 16.41 -8.37 -0.58
CA PHE A 68 15.37 -7.88 0.30
C PHE A 68 14.87 -9.01 1.19
N TYR A 69 14.58 -8.68 2.45
CA TYR A 69 14.07 -9.63 3.42
C TYR A 69 12.85 -9.02 4.10
N LEU A 70 11.69 -9.64 3.97
CA LEU A 70 10.46 -9.22 4.63
C LEU A 70 10.18 -10.14 5.82
N TYR A 71 10.26 -9.60 7.03
CA TYR A 71 9.83 -10.26 8.25
C TYR A 71 8.33 -10.02 8.47
N ILE A 72 7.58 -11.07 8.84
CA ILE A 72 6.13 -11.03 9.03
C ILE A 72 5.74 -11.87 10.26
N THR A 73 4.97 -11.31 11.19
CA THR A 73 4.50 -12.04 12.41
C THR A 73 3.04 -12.52 12.36
N VAL A 74 2.28 -12.21 11.30
CA VAL A 74 0.98 -12.82 10.99
C VAL A 74 0.83 -12.98 9.48
N PRO A 75 1.42 -14.04 8.88
CA PRO A 75 1.41 -14.23 7.43
C PRO A 75 0.01 -14.34 6.80
N GLY A 76 -0.99 -14.84 7.54
CA GLY A 76 -2.37 -14.97 7.05
C GLY A 76 -3.15 -13.66 6.90
N ASP A 77 -2.59 -12.52 7.35
CA ASP A 77 -3.15 -11.16 7.21
C ASP A 77 -2.05 -10.19 6.73
N SER A 78 -1.25 -10.65 5.76
CA SER A 78 -0.05 -9.99 5.25
C SER A 78 -0.10 -9.83 3.72
N TYR A 79 0.90 -9.14 3.15
CA TYR A 79 1.10 -9.08 1.70
C TYR A 79 1.08 -10.47 1.03
N LEU A 80 1.60 -11.51 1.69
CA LEU A 80 1.62 -12.87 1.16
C LEU A 80 0.20 -13.43 0.90
N SER A 81 -0.73 -13.25 1.85
CA SER A 81 -2.10 -13.75 1.68
C SER A 81 -2.84 -13.06 0.55
N GLU A 82 -2.52 -11.79 0.29
CA GLU A 82 -3.10 -11.00 -0.80
C GLU A 82 -2.63 -11.52 -2.18
N MET A 83 -1.40 -12.05 -2.23
CA MET A 83 -0.87 -12.75 -3.40
C MET A 83 -1.34 -14.22 -3.49
N GLY A 84 -2.19 -14.69 -2.57
CA GLY A 84 -2.64 -16.08 -2.51
C GLY A 84 -1.61 -17.06 -1.95
N ILE A 85 -0.59 -16.56 -1.23
CA ILE A 85 0.40 -17.38 -0.53
C ILE A 85 -0.05 -17.57 0.91
N PHE A 86 -0.35 -18.82 1.26
CA PHE A 86 -0.84 -19.16 2.59
C PHE A 86 0.24 -19.84 3.41
N VAL A 87 0.77 -19.12 4.41
CA VAL A 87 1.70 -19.63 5.42
C VAL A 87 0.91 -19.90 6.70
N ARG A 88 1.09 -21.07 7.32
CA ARG A 88 0.32 -21.49 8.50
C ARG A 88 1.01 -21.14 9.81
N GLU A 89 2.32 -20.96 9.73
CA GLU A 89 3.20 -20.67 10.83
C GLU A 89 2.97 -19.23 11.34
N PRO A 90 3.21 -18.99 12.64
CA PRO A 90 2.92 -17.70 13.25
C PRO A 90 3.78 -16.60 12.65
N GLU A 91 5.03 -16.87 12.28
CA GLU A 91 5.92 -15.89 11.68
C GLU A 91 6.73 -16.48 10.54
N CYS A 92 7.22 -15.61 9.65
CA CYS A 92 8.12 -16.02 8.59
C CYS A 92 9.06 -14.88 8.15
N VAL A 93 10.12 -15.26 7.46
CA VAL A 93 10.99 -14.35 6.70
C VAL A 93 10.91 -14.74 5.23
N VAL A 94 10.64 -13.75 4.38
CA VAL A 94 10.55 -13.90 2.94
C VAL A 94 11.75 -13.24 2.29
N VAL A 95 12.50 -13.98 1.49
CA VAL A 95 13.55 -13.42 0.63
C VAL A 95 12.90 -12.97 -0.67
N MET A 96 13.16 -11.72 -1.03
CA MET A 96 12.54 -11.04 -2.15
C MET A 96 13.61 -10.50 -3.10
N TYR A 97 13.31 -10.52 -4.39
CA TYR A 97 14.05 -9.73 -5.38
C TYR A 97 13.45 -8.32 -5.49
N GLU A 98 14.16 -7.41 -6.16
CA GLU A 98 13.81 -5.99 -6.23
C GLU A 98 12.36 -5.71 -6.65
N GLU A 99 11.86 -6.33 -7.71
CA GLU A 99 10.48 -6.08 -8.16
C GLU A 99 9.44 -6.55 -7.13
N GLN A 100 9.68 -7.65 -6.41
CA GLN A 100 8.79 -8.07 -5.33
C GLN A 100 8.81 -7.05 -4.19
N ALA A 101 9.98 -6.50 -3.86
CA ALA A 101 10.10 -5.48 -2.83
C ALA A 101 9.38 -4.19 -3.24
N LEU A 102 9.46 -3.79 -4.51
CA LEU A 102 8.69 -2.69 -5.07
C LEU A 102 7.18 -2.95 -4.97
N ASP A 103 6.70 -4.11 -5.41
CA ASP A 103 5.29 -4.49 -5.35
C ASP A 103 4.76 -4.47 -3.90
N TYR A 104 5.58 -4.93 -2.94
CA TYR A 104 5.28 -4.85 -1.52
C TYR A 104 5.20 -3.41 -1.01
N LEU A 105 6.18 -2.57 -1.34
CA LEU A 105 6.19 -1.16 -0.93
C LEU A 105 5.02 -0.38 -1.54
N GLU A 106 4.62 -0.70 -2.77
CA GLU A 106 3.41 -0.17 -3.40
C GLU A 106 2.14 -0.64 -2.71
N TYR A 107 2.05 -1.93 -2.36
CA TYR A 107 0.96 -2.47 -1.56
C TYR A 107 0.84 -1.75 -0.21
N ARG A 108 1.97 -1.46 0.43
CA ARG A 108 2.04 -0.73 1.71
C ARG A 108 1.94 0.79 1.57
N GLN A 109 1.88 1.32 0.35
CA GLN A 109 1.90 2.76 0.07
C GLN A 109 3.07 3.49 0.74
N ALA A 110 4.24 2.85 0.74
CA ALA A 110 5.48 3.37 1.31
C ALA A 110 6.12 4.44 0.39
N THR A 111 5.37 5.49 0.03
CA THR A 111 5.74 6.51 -0.95
C THR A 111 7.12 7.12 -0.67
N THR A 112 7.41 7.45 0.59
CA THR A 112 8.71 8.04 0.97
C THR A 112 9.86 7.09 0.62
N VAL A 113 9.75 5.82 0.98
CA VAL A 113 10.78 4.80 0.71
C VAL A 113 10.96 4.59 -0.80
N LEU A 114 9.85 4.51 -1.54
CA LEU A 114 9.87 4.38 -3.01
C LEU A 114 10.54 5.58 -3.69
N LEU A 115 10.27 6.80 -3.24
CA LEU A 115 10.90 8.00 -3.80
C LEU A 115 12.36 8.16 -3.38
N GLU A 116 12.74 7.76 -2.17
CA GLU A 116 14.12 7.90 -1.69
C GLU A 116 15.06 6.83 -2.26
N LEU A 117 14.59 5.60 -2.40
CA LEU A 117 15.42 4.46 -2.79
C LEU A 117 15.19 3.97 -4.22
N PHE A 118 14.03 4.25 -4.82
CA PHE A 118 13.60 3.68 -6.11
C PHE A 118 13.07 4.72 -7.09
N ALA A 119 13.46 5.99 -6.95
CA ALA A 119 12.99 7.08 -7.82
C ALA A 119 13.18 6.80 -9.32
N ASP A 120 14.26 6.14 -9.71
CA ASP A 120 14.56 5.80 -11.11
C ASP A 120 13.59 4.77 -11.70
N LYS A 121 12.92 3.99 -10.83
CA LYS A 121 11.91 2.99 -11.21
C LYS A 121 10.50 3.56 -11.29
N VAL A 122 10.30 4.75 -10.75
CA VAL A 122 9.01 5.41 -10.72
C VAL A 122 8.86 6.27 -11.97
N ILE A 123 7.74 6.11 -12.66
CA ILE A 123 7.38 6.93 -13.82
C ILE A 123 6.83 8.25 -13.28
N GLY A 124 7.71 9.25 -13.24
CA GLY A 124 7.33 10.61 -12.89
C GLY A 124 6.46 11.25 -13.98
N GLU A 125 5.43 11.98 -13.58
CA GLU A 125 4.94 13.09 -14.39
C GLU A 125 6.01 14.20 -14.38
N LYS A 126 6.00 15.09 -15.39
CA LYS A 126 7.07 16.03 -15.80
C LYS A 126 7.49 17.12 -14.76
N TYR A 127 7.54 16.81 -13.47
CA TYR A 127 7.26 17.77 -12.42
C TYR A 127 7.96 17.43 -11.08
N GLU A 128 8.57 18.45 -10.46
CA GLU A 128 9.18 18.40 -9.13
C GLU A 128 8.14 18.17 -8.02
N THR A 129 8.31 17.13 -7.18
CA THR A 129 7.37 16.80 -6.10
C THR A 129 7.61 17.71 -4.89
N SER A 130 6.72 18.67 -4.66
CA SER A 130 6.94 19.70 -3.63
C SER A 130 6.77 19.19 -2.19
N LYS A 131 5.95 18.13 -1.97
CA LYS A 131 5.74 17.48 -0.67
C LYS A 131 5.36 16.00 -0.82
N MET A 132 6.16 15.11 -0.22
CA MET A 132 6.01 13.64 -0.31
C MET A 132 4.67 13.11 0.25
N ASN A 133 4.00 13.87 1.13
CA ASN A 133 2.76 13.44 1.80
C ASN A 133 1.46 13.71 1.02
N CYS A 134 1.54 14.33 -0.16
CA CYS A 134 0.41 14.53 -1.06
C CYS A 134 0.58 13.75 -2.38
N CYS A 135 1.57 12.85 -2.40
CA CYS A 135 1.88 11.99 -3.52
C CYS A 135 1.59 10.55 -3.12
N PHE A 136 1.02 9.80 -4.06
CA PHE A 136 0.77 8.37 -3.89
C PHE A 136 1.39 7.63 -5.05
N ILE A 137 1.92 6.44 -4.79
CA ILE A 137 2.53 5.60 -5.83
C ILE A 137 1.72 4.32 -5.97
N LYS A 138 1.28 4.03 -7.19
CA LYS A 138 0.60 2.79 -7.54
C LYS A 138 1.03 2.32 -8.92
N ASN A 139 1.44 1.07 -9.06
CA ASN A 139 1.95 0.49 -10.29
C ASN A 139 3.07 1.38 -10.90
N ARG A 140 3.98 1.85 -10.06
CA ARG A 140 5.10 2.76 -10.41
C ARG A 140 4.69 4.12 -10.98
N LEU A 141 3.42 4.48 -10.91
CA LEU A 141 2.90 5.77 -11.33
C LEU A 141 2.70 6.68 -10.11
N ILE A 142 3.15 7.93 -10.20
CA ILE A 142 2.92 8.95 -9.18
C ILE A 142 1.59 9.65 -9.43
N TYR A 143 0.78 9.76 -8.37
CA TYR A 143 -0.43 10.57 -8.32
C TYR A 143 -0.23 11.68 -7.29
N ASP A 144 0.07 12.89 -7.76
CA ASP A 144 0.28 14.08 -6.91
C ASP A 144 -0.99 14.95 -6.94
N MET A 145 -1.66 15.05 -5.78
CA MET A 145 -2.87 15.84 -5.65
C MET A 145 -2.64 17.34 -5.90
N ASN A 146 -1.46 17.87 -5.57
CA ASN A 146 -1.16 19.30 -5.76
C ASN A 146 -1.00 19.68 -7.23
N ARG A 147 -0.77 18.68 -8.09
CA ARG A 147 -0.54 18.85 -9.52
C ARG A 147 -1.64 18.19 -10.35
N SER A 148 -2.76 17.88 -9.71
CA SER A 148 -3.95 17.33 -10.34
C SER A 148 -5.12 18.29 -10.20
N SER A 149 -6.04 18.26 -11.16
CA SER A 149 -7.25 19.07 -11.11
C SER A 149 -8.37 18.31 -10.41
N LEU A 150 -8.89 18.88 -9.33
CA LEU A 150 -10.05 18.36 -8.62
C LEU A 150 -11.32 18.53 -9.46
N ILE A 151 -11.93 17.42 -9.84
CA ILE A 151 -13.17 17.38 -10.64
C ILE A 151 -14.40 17.49 -9.74
N LYS A 152 -14.41 16.78 -8.60
CA LYS A 152 -15.55 16.74 -7.67
C LYS A 152 -15.14 16.21 -6.31
N VAL A 153 -15.72 16.81 -5.28
CA VAL A 153 -15.73 16.30 -3.91
C VAL A 153 -17.12 15.73 -3.62
N TYR A 154 -17.17 14.54 -3.05
CA TYR A 154 -18.36 13.97 -2.46
C TYR A 154 -18.12 13.74 -0.97
N THR A 155 -19.04 14.25 -0.14
CA THR A 155 -18.99 14.09 1.32
C THR A 155 -20.29 13.53 1.85
N LYS A 156 -20.23 12.55 2.76
CA LYS A 156 -21.42 12.04 3.45
C LYS A 156 -21.16 11.84 4.94
N ASP A 157 -22.00 12.46 5.76
CA ASP A 157 -22.00 12.28 7.21
C ASP A 157 -22.94 11.14 7.61
N TYR A 158 -22.51 10.27 8.52
CA TYR A 158 -23.35 9.22 9.12
C TYR A 158 -22.90 8.90 10.56
N SER A 159 -23.76 8.24 11.35
CA SER A 159 -23.43 7.83 12.71
C SER A 159 -23.45 6.30 12.81
N LEU A 160 -22.36 5.70 13.28
CA LEU A 160 -22.25 4.26 13.51
C LEU A 160 -21.75 4.00 14.94
N TYR A 161 -22.49 3.21 15.71
CA TYR A 161 -22.18 2.89 17.12
C TYR A 161 -21.86 4.13 17.99
N GLY A 162 -22.56 5.25 17.75
CA GLY A 162 -22.38 6.49 18.51
C GLY A 162 -21.21 7.36 18.04
N ASN A 163 -20.44 6.94 17.05
CA ASN A 163 -19.38 7.74 16.44
C ASN A 163 -19.91 8.43 15.17
N HIS A 164 -19.71 9.75 15.07
CA HIS A 164 -19.91 10.49 13.83
C HIS A 164 -18.79 10.15 12.86
N LYS A 165 -19.16 9.77 11.64
CA LYS A 165 -18.27 9.36 10.57
C LYS A 165 -18.53 10.18 9.31
N ARG A 166 -17.48 10.46 8.52
CA ARG A 166 -17.56 11.22 7.27
C ARG A 166 -16.80 10.54 6.13
N ASP A 167 -17.53 10.12 5.12
CA ASP A 167 -16.95 9.70 3.84
C ASP A 167 -16.49 10.97 3.10
N ILE A 168 -15.21 11.07 2.71
CA ILE A 168 -14.76 12.06 1.73
C ILE A 168 -14.12 11.31 0.56
N GLU A 169 -14.65 11.54 -0.63
CA GLU A 169 -14.15 11.01 -1.89
C GLU A 169 -13.92 12.19 -2.85
N GLU A 170 -12.72 12.30 -3.40
CA GLU A 170 -12.31 13.40 -4.26
C GLU A 170 -11.80 12.83 -5.58
N LEU A 171 -12.47 13.16 -6.68
CA LEU A 171 -12.07 12.72 -8.02
C LEU A 171 -11.13 13.74 -8.64
N TYR A 172 -9.99 13.29 -9.11
CA TYR A 172 -8.95 14.09 -9.74
C TYR A 172 -8.67 13.66 -11.19
N LYS A 173 -8.19 14.61 -12.00
CA LYS A 173 -7.53 14.37 -13.30
C LYS A 173 -6.11 14.90 -13.26
N THR A 174 -5.14 14.08 -13.64
CA THR A 174 -3.74 14.45 -13.79
C THR A 174 -3.53 15.27 -15.07
N LEU A 175 -2.36 15.90 -15.21
CA LEU A 175 -2.06 16.74 -16.38
C LEU A 175 -1.92 15.93 -17.68
N ASP A 176 -1.60 14.65 -17.58
CA ASP A 176 -1.56 13.73 -18.73
C ASP A 176 -2.90 13.03 -19.02
N GLY A 177 -3.97 13.44 -18.32
CA GLY A 177 -5.34 13.01 -18.60
C GLY A 177 -5.78 11.72 -17.92
N ARG A 178 -5.01 11.19 -16.95
CA ARG A 178 -5.43 10.06 -16.12
C ARG A 178 -6.36 10.51 -15.00
N TYR A 179 -7.19 9.58 -14.53
CA TYR A 179 -8.13 9.84 -13.44
C TYR A 179 -7.75 9.01 -12.22
N PHE A 180 -7.95 9.57 -11.04
CA PHE A 180 -7.85 8.82 -9.79
C PHE A 180 -8.82 9.36 -8.75
N LEU A 181 -9.30 8.48 -7.89
CA LEU A 181 -10.11 8.82 -6.74
C LEU A 181 -9.23 8.83 -5.50
N TYR A 182 -9.19 9.95 -4.80
CA TYR A 182 -8.64 10.06 -3.47
C TYR A 182 -9.76 9.81 -2.47
N VAL A 183 -9.60 8.78 -1.62
CA VAL A 183 -10.63 8.36 -0.67
C VAL A 183 -10.08 8.49 0.74
N THR A 184 -10.70 9.31 1.59
CA THR A 184 -10.31 9.39 2.99
C THR A 184 -11.06 8.37 3.85
N GLU A 185 -10.31 7.74 4.73
CA GLU A 185 -10.56 6.99 5.97
C GLU A 185 -11.89 6.28 6.13
N GLU A 186 -12.98 7.02 6.13
CA GLU A 186 -14.24 6.53 6.64
C GLU A 186 -15.22 6.21 5.51
N SER A 187 -14.86 6.46 4.24
CA SER A 187 -15.70 6.10 3.09
C SER A 187 -15.99 4.60 3.07
N LEU A 188 -17.21 4.23 3.51
CA LEU A 188 -17.71 2.88 3.40
C LEU A 188 -17.72 2.47 1.93
N ARG A 189 -16.68 1.72 1.53
CA ARG A 189 -16.68 0.47 0.74
C ARG A 189 -17.97 0.12 0.00
N VAL A 190 -18.47 0.98 -0.86
CA VAL A 190 -19.64 0.67 -1.68
C VAL A 190 -19.43 1.15 -3.11
N ILE A 191 -18.45 0.53 -3.78
CA ILE A 191 -18.50 0.28 -5.22
C ILE A 191 -18.11 -1.20 -5.41
N ASN A 192 -19.11 -2.00 -5.75
CA ASN A 192 -19.09 -3.45 -6.05
C ASN A 192 -17.74 -3.98 -6.61
N SER A 193 -17.20 -5.15 -6.21
CA SER A 193 -17.54 -6.08 -5.11
C SER A 193 -16.63 -7.30 -4.95
N ASN A 194 -15.73 -7.62 -5.90
CA ASN A 194 -15.03 -8.92 -5.89
C ASN A 194 -13.52 -8.89 -5.59
N MET A 195 -12.88 -7.73 -5.37
CA MET A 195 -11.40 -7.68 -5.38
C MET A 195 -10.68 -6.70 -4.46
N TYR A 196 -11.34 -5.93 -3.60
CA TYR A 196 -10.62 -5.01 -2.70
C TYR A 196 -10.75 -5.46 -1.25
N LEU A 197 -9.98 -6.52 -1.00
CA LEU A 197 -9.10 -6.79 0.14
C LEU A 197 -9.36 -6.06 1.47
N ARG A 198 -9.28 -6.86 2.54
CA ARG A 198 -9.52 -6.49 3.94
C ARG A 198 -8.58 -5.36 4.42
N CYS A 199 -9.17 -4.45 5.19
CA CYS A 199 -8.62 -3.53 6.21
C CYS A 199 -7.10 -3.33 6.34
N LYS A 200 -6.68 -2.07 6.56
CA LYS A 200 -5.94 -1.66 7.78
C LYS A 200 -5.96 -0.14 7.98
N GLU A 201 -6.36 0.28 9.18
CA GLU A 201 -6.43 1.65 9.68
C GLU A 201 -5.18 2.04 10.50
N TYR A 202 -4.76 3.30 10.32
CA TYR A 202 -3.98 4.23 11.15
C TYR A 202 -2.54 3.93 11.57
N GLY A 203 -1.61 4.80 11.12
CA GLY A 203 -0.26 4.84 11.66
C GLY A 203 0.71 5.95 11.20
N ASP A 204 0.39 6.85 10.24
CA ASP A 204 1.03 8.19 10.14
C ASP A 204 0.30 9.04 9.09
N LYS A 205 -0.41 10.07 9.59
CA LYS A 205 -1.56 10.77 8.98
C LYS A 205 -2.68 9.85 8.46
N PRO A 206 -3.94 10.24 8.68
CA PRO A 206 -4.99 9.27 8.88
C PRO A 206 -5.59 8.92 7.48
N ASN A 207 -5.55 7.62 7.16
CA ASN A 207 -5.98 6.85 5.98
C ASN A 207 -6.49 7.63 4.76
N SER A 208 -5.69 7.68 3.72
CA SER A 208 -6.18 8.03 2.41
C SER A 208 -5.69 7.05 1.38
N ASP A 209 -6.57 6.58 0.52
CA ASP A 209 -6.22 5.68 -0.56
C ASP A 209 -6.37 6.39 -1.91
N ILE A 210 -5.59 5.93 -2.89
CA ILE A 210 -5.77 6.31 -4.28
C ILE A 210 -6.26 5.13 -5.09
N LEU A 211 -7.32 5.36 -5.85
CA LEU A 211 -7.83 4.39 -6.80
C LEU A 211 -7.61 4.97 -8.19
N PRO A 212 -6.60 4.52 -8.94
CA PRO A 212 -6.50 4.82 -10.35
C PRO A 212 -7.76 4.34 -11.07
N MET A 213 -8.29 5.14 -11.98
CA MET A 213 -9.53 4.84 -12.70
C MET A 213 -9.37 5.12 -14.19
N ALA A 214 -10.00 4.27 -15.02
CA ALA A 214 -10.27 4.66 -16.39
C ALA A 214 -11.31 5.79 -16.42
N GLU A 215 -11.30 6.60 -17.49
CA GLU A 215 -12.26 7.70 -17.66
C GLU A 215 -13.72 7.23 -17.51
N ILE A 216 -14.04 6.07 -18.09
CA ILE A 216 -15.39 5.49 -18.00
C ILE A 216 -15.80 5.17 -16.55
N GLU A 217 -14.86 4.78 -15.70
CA GLU A 217 -15.11 4.49 -14.29
C GLU A 217 -15.26 5.79 -13.50
N ALA A 218 -14.44 6.80 -13.80
CA ALA A 218 -14.55 8.15 -13.23
C ALA A 218 -15.91 8.79 -13.54
N ILE A 219 -16.40 8.65 -14.78
CA ILE A 219 -17.75 9.12 -15.19
C ILE A 219 -18.85 8.37 -14.42
N LYS A 220 -18.74 7.04 -14.31
CA LYS A 220 -19.71 6.22 -13.56
C LYS A 220 -19.76 6.65 -12.10
N TRP A 221 -18.60 6.83 -11.46
CA TRP A 221 -18.51 7.33 -10.10
C TRP A 221 -19.14 8.71 -9.95
N PHE A 222 -18.78 9.66 -10.82
CA PHE A 222 -19.23 11.04 -10.77
C PHE A 222 -20.76 11.14 -10.88
N THR A 223 -21.35 10.35 -11.80
CA THR A 223 -22.79 10.28 -12.03
C THR A 223 -23.53 9.60 -10.89
N TYR A 224 -23.00 8.48 -10.36
CA TYR A 224 -23.56 7.79 -9.19
C TYR A 224 -23.65 8.71 -7.95
N ARG A 225 -22.65 9.59 -7.76
CA ARG A 225 -22.65 10.60 -6.68
C ARG A 225 -23.49 11.85 -7.02
N GLY A 226 -24.44 11.77 -7.95
CA GLY A 226 -25.39 12.85 -8.30
C GLY A 226 -24.85 13.91 -9.27
N GLY A 227 -23.75 13.64 -9.97
CA GLY A 227 -23.29 14.48 -11.07
C GLY A 227 -23.98 14.14 -12.39
N ASN A 228 -23.78 14.96 -13.44
CA ASN A 228 -24.20 14.64 -14.81
C ASN A 228 -23.03 14.74 -15.79
N LEU A 229 -23.19 14.15 -16.97
CA LEU A 229 -22.12 14.04 -17.96
C LEU A 229 -21.64 15.39 -18.51
N GLU A 230 -22.57 16.33 -18.74
CA GLU A 230 -22.24 17.67 -19.20
C GLU A 230 -21.34 18.42 -18.20
N ARG A 231 -21.68 18.32 -16.91
CA ARG A 231 -20.88 18.90 -15.82
C ARG A 231 -19.52 18.23 -15.70
N PHE A 232 -19.44 16.91 -15.92
CA PHE A 232 -18.17 16.19 -15.95
C PHE A 232 -17.24 16.77 -17.03
N HIS A 233 -17.70 16.80 -18.29
CA HIS A 233 -16.90 17.34 -19.39
C HIS A 233 -16.52 18.81 -19.21
N LYS A 234 -17.41 19.63 -18.63
CA LYS A 234 -17.09 21.02 -18.30
C LYS A 234 -16.00 21.13 -17.24
N ASN A 235 -15.98 20.24 -16.26
CA ASN A 235 -14.96 20.24 -15.20
C ASN A 235 -13.62 19.71 -15.71
N THR A 236 -13.61 18.78 -16.66
CA THR A 236 -12.37 18.22 -17.26
C THR A 236 -11.80 19.06 -18.41
N ALA A 237 -12.58 19.93 -19.03
CA ALA A 237 -12.12 20.89 -20.04
C ALA A 237 -11.50 22.17 -19.44
N LYS A 238 -11.80 22.47 -18.16
CA LYS A 238 -11.22 23.62 -17.43
C LYS A 238 -9.88 23.32 -16.77
N SER A 239 -9.50 22.04 -16.73
CA SER A 239 -8.26 21.53 -16.14
C SER A 239 -7.09 21.48 -17.12
N GLU A 240 -7.30 21.92 -18.36
CA GLU A 240 -6.32 22.02 -19.46
C GLU A 240 -5.85 23.48 -19.61
#